data_AF-A0A838K615-F1
#
_entry.id   AF-A0A838K615-F1
#
_cell.length_a   1.000
_cell.length_b   1.000
_cell.length_c   1.000
_cell.angle_alpha   90.00
_cell.angle_beta   90.00
_cell.angle_gamma   90.00
#
_symmetry.space_group_name_H-M   'P 1'
#
loop_
_entity.id
_entity.type
_entity.pdbx_description
1 polymer ?
#
loop_
_entity_poly.entity_id
_entity_poly.type
_entity_poly.pdbx_seq_one_letter_code
_entity_poly.pdbx_strand_id
1 'polypeptide(L)'
;ECVGGMIQRTVERMYTESEENRFLEVTYANGDKEVLYFKDFNSGAMIENIVDRAKKMAIKQVIETGQKGLRVQHLLQACIDEFKENEDLPNTTNPDDWARISGKKGERIVFIRTLISGKEGSEPGRSIDTVANTGQYL
;
A
#
# COMPACT_ATOMS: atom_id res chain seq x y z
N GLU A 1 26.20 -10.42 -5.08
CA GLU A 1 26.43 -10.41 -3.60
C GLU A 1 25.13 -10.59 -2.84
N CYS A 2 25.20 -11.06 -1.59
CA CYS A 2 24.03 -11.37 -0.74
C CYS A 2 23.07 -10.17 -0.57
N VAL A 3 23.61 -8.98 -0.28
CA VAL A 3 22.81 -7.75 -0.10
C VAL A 3 22.03 -7.40 -1.37
N GLY A 4 22.67 -7.46 -2.54
CA GLY A 4 21.99 -7.23 -3.83
C GLY A 4 20.85 -8.21 -4.07
N GLY A 5 21.03 -9.49 -3.70
CA GLY A 5 19.96 -10.48 -3.77
C GLY A 5 18.79 -10.16 -2.83
N MET A 6 19.06 -9.67 -1.62
CA MET A 6 18.03 -9.26 -0.67
C MET A 6 17.25 -8.05 -1.15
N ILE A 7 17.93 -7.04 -1.71
CA ILE A 7 17.30 -5.86 -2.32
C ILE A 7 16.39 -6.31 -3.47
N GLN A 8 16.93 -7.10 -4.41
CA GLN A 8 16.17 -7.58 -5.55
C GLN A 8 14.88 -8.30 -5.14
N ARG A 9 14.97 -9.24 -4.19
CA ARG A 9 13.80 -10.01 -3.71
C ARG A 9 12.77 -9.14 -2.99
N THR A 10 13.23 -8.12 -2.27
CA THR A 10 12.35 -7.18 -1.57
C THR A 10 11.61 -6.29 -2.57
N VAL A 11 12.34 -5.72 -3.55
CA VAL A 11 11.77 -4.90 -4.62
C VAL A 11 10.78 -5.73 -5.46
N GLU A 12 11.14 -6.95 -5.86
CA GLU A 12 10.22 -7.85 -6.56
C GLU A 12 8.93 -8.06 -5.76
N ARG A 13 9.02 -8.32 -4.45
CA ARG A 13 7.84 -8.51 -3.60
C ARG A 13 6.96 -7.25 -3.50
N MET A 14 7.57 -6.06 -3.49
CA MET A 14 6.85 -4.78 -3.44
C MET A 14 6.16 -4.45 -4.78
N TYR A 15 6.75 -4.84 -5.90
CA TYR A 15 6.27 -4.49 -7.25
C TYR A 15 5.47 -5.59 -7.95
N THR A 16 5.35 -6.77 -7.34
CA THR A 16 4.55 -7.88 -7.89
C THR A 16 3.06 -7.52 -7.90
N GLU A 17 2.39 -7.78 -9.02
CA GLU A 17 0.93 -7.71 -9.14
C GLU A 17 0.32 -9.03 -8.64
N SER A 18 0.20 -9.16 -7.33
CA SER A 18 -0.50 -10.29 -6.68
C SER A 18 -1.75 -9.82 -5.96
N GLU A 19 -2.67 -10.74 -5.66
CA GLU A 19 -3.88 -10.41 -4.90
C GLU A 19 -3.56 -9.80 -3.53
N GLU A 20 -2.48 -10.25 -2.89
CA GLU A 20 -1.96 -9.72 -1.63
C GLU A 20 -1.45 -8.28 -1.73
N ASN A 21 -1.18 -7.80 -2.95
CA ASN A 21 -0.65 -6.46 -3.21
C ASN A 21 -1.69 -5.49 -3.77
N ARG A 22 -2.95 -5.93 -3.93
CA ARG A 22 -4.04 -5.04 -4.31
C ARG A 22 -4.26 -4.05 -3.18
N PHE A 23 -4.42 -2.78 -3.52
CA PHE A 23 -4.57 -1.72 -2.53
C PHE A 23 -5.91 -1.01 -2.68
N LEU A 24 -6.18 -0.45 -3.86
CA LEU A 24 -7.41 0.30 -4.12
C LEU A 24 -8.13 -0.26 -5.35
N GLU A 25 -9.46 -0.28 -5.30
CA GLU A 25 -10.30 -0.28 -6.49
C GLU A 25 -10.89 1.12 -6.67
N VAL A 26 -10.65 1.68 -7.85
CA VAL A 26 -11.15 2.98 -8.27
C VAL A 26 -12.26 2.76 -9.29
N THR A 27 -13.39 3.45 -9.12
CA THR A 27 -14.46 3.51 -10.12
C THR A 27 -14.50 4.91 -10.73
N TYR A 28 -14.53 4.96 -12.05
CA TYR A 28 -14.60 6.19 -12.84
C TYR A 28 -16.04 6.58 -13.17
N ALA A 29 -16.25 7.85 -13.53
CA ALA A 29 -17.58 8.39 -13.86
C ALA A 29 -18.24 7.68 -15.06
N ASN A 30 -17.45 7.10 -15.96
CA ASN A 30 -17.90 6.29 -17.09
C ASN A 30 -18.34 4.87 -16.69
N GLY A 31 -18.14 4.47 -15.43
CA GLY A 31 -18.47 3.14 -14.90
C GLY A 31 -17.31 2.14 -14.90
N ASP A 32 -16.15 2.50 -15.47
CA ASP A 32 -14.98 1.62 -15.49
C ASP A 32 -14.39 1.45 -14.09
N LYS A 33 -13.80 0.27 -13.86
CA LYS A 33 -13.12 -0.07 -12.61
C LYS A 33 -11.67 -0.43 -12.85
N GLU A 34 -10.80 0.04 -11.98
CA GLU A 34 -9.37 -0.24 -12.03
C GLU A 34 -8.84 -0.60 -10.65
N VAL A 35 -8.03 -1.66 -10.61
CA VAL A 35 -7.35 -2.11 -9.40
C VAL A 35 -5.93 -1.58 -9.42
N LEU A 36 -5.59 -0.79 -8.41
CA LEU A 36 -4.26 -0.28 -8.17
C LEU A 36 -3.55 -1.14 -7.12
N TYR A 37 -2.25 -1.33 -7.30
CA TYR A 37 -1.42 -2.16 -6.44
C TYR A 37 -0.47 -1.27 -5.64
N PHE A 38 0.07 -1.75 -4.51
CA PHE A 38 1.04 -0.99 -3.71
C PHE A 38 2.23 -0.45 -4.51
N LYS A 39 2.60 -1.12 -5.62
CA LYS A 39 3.64 -0.66 -6.55
C LYS A 39 3.43 0.78 -7.04
N ASP A 40 2.17 1.20 -7.16
CA ASP A 40 1.75 2.51 -7.68
C ASP A 40 1.82 3.62 -6.60
N PHE A 41 2.07 3.26 -5.33
CA PHE A 41 2.04 4.15 -4.16
C PHE A 41 3.36 4.15 -3.37
N ASN A 42 4.40 3.53 -3.92
CA ASN A 42 5.68 3.46 -3.26
C ASN A 42 6.32 4.85 -3.13
N SER A 43 6.90 5.13 -1.96
CA SER A 43 7.62 6.38 -1.68
C SER A 43 8.93 6.10 -0.94
N GLY A 44 9.84 7.09 -0.93
CA GLY A 44 11.09 6.99 -0.17
C GLY A 44 10.86 6.77 1.32
N ALA A 45 9.85 7.43 1.89
CA ALA A 45 9.47 7.27 3.29
C ALA A 45 8.94 5.85 3.58
N MET A 46 8.15 5.28 2.67
CA MET A 46 7.67 3.90 2.80
C MET A 46 8.84 2.90 2.78
N ILE A 47 9.82 3.09 1.88
CA ILE A 47 11.01 2.24 1.83
C ILE A 47 11.82 2.35 3.13
N GLU A 48 11.99 3.55 3.68
CA GLU A 48 12.65 3.78 4.97
C GLU A 48 11.94 3.03 6.10
N ASN A 49 10.61 3.15 6.19
CA ASN A 49 9.81 2.44 7.18
C ASN A 49 9.94 0.92 7.08
N ILE A 50 9.92 0.36 5.86
CA ILE A 50 10.12 -1.08 5.63
C ILE A 50 11.48 -1.52 6.17
N VAL A 51 12.54 -0.77 5.88
CA VAL A 51 13.89 -1.08 6.35
C VAL A 51 13.97 -1.02 7.87
N ASP A 52 13.38 -0.01 8.51
CA ASP A 52 13.40 0.13 9.96
C ASP A 52 12.58 -0.94 10.67
N ARG A 53 11.43 -1.32 10.10
CA ARG A 53 10.63 -2.44 10.58
C ARG A 53 11.38 -3.76 10.48
N ALA A 54 12.07 -4.01 9.36
CA ALA A 54 12.90 -5.20 9.19
C ALA A 54 14.06 -5.26 10.20
N LYS A 55 14.72 -4.13 10.47
CA LYS A 55 15.76 -4.04 11.53
C LYS A 55 15.17 -4.34 12.91
N LYS A 56 14.00 -3.77 13.23
CA LYS A 56 13.31 -4.00 14.50
C LYS A 56 12.97 -5.48 14.69
N MET A 57 12.49 -6.16 13.64
CA MET A 57 12.25 -7.61 13.67
C MET A 57 13.54 -8.41 13.88
N ALA A 58 14.63 -8.06 13.20
CA ALA A 58 15.92 -8.72 13.39
C ALA A 58 16.43 -8.58 14.83
N ILE A 59 16.29 -7.39 15.44
CA ILE A 59 16.66 -7.16 16.85
C ILE A 59 15.80 -7.99 17.79
N LYS A 60 14.49 -8.07 17.57
CA LYS A 60 13.60 -8.95 18.35
C LYS A 60 14.04 -10.41 18.26
N GLN A 61 14.33 -10.91 17.06
CA GLN A 61 14.82 -12.28 16.87
C GLN A 61 16.13 -12.53 17.64
N VAL A 62 17.04 -11.55 17.69
CA VAL A 62 18.29 -11.67 18.48
C VAL A 62 17.97 -11.82 19.97
N ILE A 63 17.03 -11.04 20.48
CA ILE A 63 16.63 -11.09 21.90
C ILE A 63 15.95 -12.43 22.23
N GLU A 64 15.12 -12.95 21.33
CA GLU A 64 14.35 -14.18 21.54
C GLU A 64 15.19 -15.46 21.37
N THR A 65 16.07 -15.49 20.37
CA THR A 65 16.75 -16.72 19.93
C THR A 65 18.27 -16.67 20.04
N GLY A 66 18.85 -15.49 20.31
CA GLY A 66 20.29 -15.24 20.26
C GLY A 66 20.90 -15.18 18.85
N GLN A 67 20.12 -15.46 17.80
CA GLN A 67 20.62 -15.48 16.42
C GLN A 67 20.76 -14.06 15.88
N LYS A 68 21.98 -13.67 15.49
CA LYS A 68 22.28 -12.34 14.94
C LYS A 68 22.08 -12.29 13.42
N GLY A 69 21.79 -11.08 12.93
CA GLY A 69 21.78 -10.75 11.50
C GLY A 69 20.39 -10.47 10.95
N LEU A 70 20.36 -9.71 9.84
CA LEU A 70 19.14 -9.41 9.11
C LEU A 70 18.97 -10.44 7.98
N ARG A 71 17.77 -11.02 7.87
CA ARG A 71 17.44 -12.04 6.88
C ARG A 71 16.43 -11.49 5.88
N VAL A 72 16.37 -12.11 4.70
CA VAL A 72 15.39 -11.72 3.67
C VAL A 72 13.96 -11.83 4.18
N GLN A 73 13.67 -12.78 5.07
CA GLN A 73 12.36 -12.95 5.69
C GLN A 73 11.93 -11.70 6.49
N HIS A 74 12.85 -11.00 7.16
CA HIS A 74 12.51 -9.76 7.87
C HIS A 74 12.09 -8.65 6.92
N LEU A 75 12.75 -8.54 5.75
CA LEU A 75 12.38 -7.56 4.73
C LEU A 75 11.04 -7.89 4.09
N LEU A 76 10.81 -9.15 3.72
CA LEU A 76 9.55 -9.59 3.11
C LEU A 76 8.36 -9.41 4.07
N GLN A 77 8.53 -9.74 5.35
CA GLN A 77 7.49 -9.50 6.35
C GLN A 77 7.27 -8.01 6.59
N ALA A 78 8.35 -7.22 6.63
CA ALA A 78 8.23 -5.77 6.79
C ALA A 78 7.46 -5.10 5.65
N CYS A 79 7.58 -5.57 4.40
CA CYS A 79 6.74 -5.11 3.30
C CYS A 79 5.25 -5.34 3.59
N ILE A 80 4.89 -6.55 4.04
CA ILE A 80 3.50 -6.91 4.35
C ILE A 80 2.96 -6.06 5.51
N ASP A 81 3.76 -5.89 6.56
CA ASP A 81 3.35 -5.12 7.73
C ASP A 81 3.22 -3.63 7.43
N GLU A 82 4.12 -3.06 6.62
CA GLU A 82 4.03 -1.67 6.16
C GLU A 82 2.78 -1.45 5.30
N PHE A 83 2.50 -2.37 4.39
CA PHE A 83 1.31 -2.31 3.55
C PHE A 83 0.04 -2.34 4.39
N LYS A 84 -0.03 -3.22 5.39
CA LYS A 84 -1.15 -3.27 6.35
C LYS A 84 -1.33 -2.00 7.15
N GLU A 85 -0.24 -1.36 7.58
CA GLU A 85 -0.32 -0.12 8.35
C GLU A 85 -0.75 1.09 7.47
N ASN A 86 -0.44 1.04 6.17
CA ASN A 86 -0.92 2.04 5.20
C ASN A 86 -2.38 1.81 4.76
N GLU A 87 -3.03 0.71 5.17
CA GLU A 87 -4.45 0.45 4.89
C GLU A 87 -5.41 1.44 5.60
N ASP A 88 -4.96 2.04 6.71
CA ASP A 88 -5.76 2.97 7.53
C ASP A 88 -5.67 4.45 7.08
N LEU A 89 -4.91 4.74 6.01
CA LEU A 89 -4.77 6.09 5.44
C LEU A 89 -5.90 6.65 4.53
N PRO A 90 -7.01 5.96 4.17
CA PRO A 90 -8.04 6.58 3.32
C PRO A 90 -8.78 7.76 3.98
N ASN A 91 -8.55 8.04 5.26
CA ASN A 91 -9.23 9.14 5.97
C ASN A 91 -8.76 10.56 5.57
N THR A 92 -7.75 10.72 4.71
CA THR A 92 -7.17 12.06 4.41
C THR A 92 -6.85 12.36 2.95
N THR A 93 -7.16 11.49 1.99
CA THR A 93 -6.70 11.72 0.60
C THR A 93 -7.81 12.29 -0.30
N ASN A 94 -7.57 13.51 -0.80
CA ASN A 94 -8.47 14.22 -1.71
C ASN A 94 -8.57 13.45 -3.06
N PRO A 95 -9.77 13.23 -3.63
CA PRO A 95 -9.97 12.68 -4.98
C PRO A 95 -9.11 13.32 -6.08
N ASP A 96 -8.80 14.61 -5.96
CA ASP A 96 -7.95 15.33 -6.91
C ASP A 96 -6.48 14.87 -6.88
N ASP A 97 -5.97 14.42 -5.73
CA ASP A 97 -4.63 13.86 -5.62
C ASP A 97 -4.52 12.55 -6.40
N TRP A 98 -5.62 11.79 -6.49
CA TRP A 98 -5.69 10.53 -7.24
C TRP A 98 -5.75 10.73 -8.75
N ALA A 99 -6.45 11.75 -9.23
CA ALA A 99 -6.46 12.12 -10.65
C ALA A 99 -5.05 12.47 -11.16
N ARG A 100 -4.16 12.94 -10.28
CA ARG A 100 -2.76 13.23 -10.59
C ARG A 100 -1.88 11.98 -10.63
N ILE A 101 -2.12 11.02 -9.73
CA ILE A 101 -1.32 9.79 -9.59
C ILE A 101 -1.69 8.75 -10.66
N SER A 102 -2.98 8.64 -11.05
CA SER A 102 -3.43 7.62 -12.01
C SER A 102 -2.89 7.83 -13.43
N GLY A 103 -2.35 9.01 -13.75
CA GLY A 103 -1.82 9.34 -15.09
C GLY A 103 -2.85 9.33 -16.22
N LYS A 104 -4.07 8.81 -15.97
CA LYS A 104 -5.21 8.82 -16.88
C LYS A 104 -5.86 10.20 -16.84
N LYS A 105 -5.28 11.07 -17.66
CA LYS A 105 -5.78 12.40 -17.95
C LYS A 105 -7.11 12.28 -18.72
N GLY A 106 -8.24 12.14 -18.01
CA GLY A 106 -9.55 12.21 -18.67
C GLY A 106 -10.76 11.96 -17.81
N GLU A 107 -10.73 10.95 -16.93
CA GLU A 107 -11.95 10.46 -16.27
C GLU A 107 -11.96 10.77 -14.77
N ARG A 108 -13.06 11.38 -14.32
CA ARG A 108 -13.26 11.73 -12.91
C ARG A 108 -13.49 10.47 -12.10
N ILE A 109 -12.75 10.31 -11.00
CA ILE A 109 -12.97 9.25 -10.02
C ILE A 109 -14.24 9.58 -9.23
N VAL A 110 -15.17 8.63 -9.16
CA VAL A 110 -16.45 8.78 -8.44
C VAL A 110 -16.53 7.92 -7.17
N PHE A 111 -15.70 6.89 -7.08
CA PHE A 111 -15.70 5.99 -5.92
C PHE A 111 -14.34 5.33 -5.75
N ILE A 112 -13.89 5.21 -4.51
CA ILE A 112 -12.66 4.51 -4.13
C ILE A 112 -12.98 3.56 -2.97
N ARG A 113 -12.55 2.30 -3.09
CA ARG A 113 -12.57 1.33 -1.98
C ARG A 113 -11.22 0.66 -1.80
N THR A 114 -10.88 0.33 -0.56
CA THR A 114 -9.69 -0.47 -0.25
C THR A 114 -9.96 -1.95 -0.52
N LEU A 115 -8.95 -2.68 -1.01
CA LEU A 115 -9.01 -4.11 -1.29
C LEU A 115 -8.10 -4.86 -0.31
N ILE A 116 -8.55 -5.02 0.93
CA ILE A 116 -7.74 -5.68 1.98
C ILE A 116 -8.06 -7.18 2.01
N SER A 117 -7.03 -8.01 1.81
CA SER A 117 -7.11 -9.46 2.02
C SER A 117 -6.94 -9.77 3.51
N GLY A 118 -7.98 -9.50 4.30
CA GLY A 118 -7.87 -9.49 5.76
C GLY A 118 -9.15 -9.84 6.52
N LYS A 119 -9.95 -10.77 5.99
CA LYS A 119 -10.86 -11.70 6.71
C LYS A 119 -11.94 -12.17 5.73
N GLU A 120 -12.27 -13.46 5.78
CA GLU A 120 -13.54 -13.98 5.28
C GLU A 120 -14.68 -13.20 5.95
N GLY A 121 -15.18 -12.21 5.27
CA GLY A 121 -16.22 -11.32 5.76
C GLY A 121 -16.64 -10.45 4.61
N SER A 122 -17.89 -10.57 4.20
CA SER A 122 -18.55 -9.75 3.20
C SER A 122 -18.74 -8.30 3.71
N GLU A 123 -17.67 -7.67 4.19
CA GLU A 123 -17.66 -6.26 4.53
C GLU A 123 -16.99 -5.52 3.37
N PRO A 124 -17.73 -4.67 2.63
CA PRO A 124 -17.13 -3.86 1.59
C PRO A 124 -16.03 -3.00 2.23
N GLY A 125 -14.81 -3.05 1.68
CA GLY A 125 -13.72 -2.16 2.10
C GLY A 125 -14.21 -0.72 2.24
N ARG A 126 -13.71 0.00 3.26
CA ARG A 126 -14.20 1.33 3.62
C ARG A 126 -14.24 2.22 2.37
N SER A 127 -15.43 2.69 2.02
CA SER A 127 -15.67 3.57 0.89
C SER A 127 -15.32 5.01 1.26
N ILE A 128 -14.50 5.65 0.44
CA ILE A 128 -14.39 7.12 0.48
C ILE A 128 -15.43 7.64 -0.49
N ASP A 129 -16.52 8.19 0.03
CA ASP A 129 -17.46 8.95 -0.77
C ASP A 129 -16.82 10.29 -1.13
N THR A 130 -16.62 10.53 -2.42
CA THR A 130 -16.21 11.84 -2.90
C THR A 130 -17.39 12.78 -2.72
N VAL A 131 -17.50 13.42 -1.55
CA VAL A 131 -18.51 14.44 -1.32
C VAL A 131 -18.28 15.53 -2.36
N ALA A 132 -19.19 15.59 -3.34
CA ALA A 132 -19.23 16.68 -4.29
C ALA A 132 -19.24 17.97 -3.47
N ASN A 133 -18.21 18.79 -3.69
CA ASN A 133 -17.99 20.10 -3.08
C ASN A 133 -19.32 20.88 -2.98
N THR A 134 -20.06 20.71 -1.87
CA THR A 134 -21.19 21.55 -1.51
C THR A 134 -20.55 22.84 -1.03
N GLY A 135 -20.60 23.83 -1.92
CA GLY A 135 -19.64 24.91 -1.94
C GLY A 135 -19.70 25.90 -0.79
N GLN A 136 -18.61 26.64 -0.64
CA GLN A 136 -18.52 27.99 -0.06
C GLN A 136 -17.06 28.44 -0.30
N TYR A 137 -16.73 29.66 -0.71
CA TYR A 137 -17.14 30.95 -0.13
C TYR A 137 -17.17 32.08 -1.19
N LEU A 138 -18.15 32.97 -1.02
CA LEU A 138 -18.08 34.39 -1.38
C LEU A 138 -17.13 35.12 -0.43
#